data_AF-A0A4U0P050-F1
#
_entry.id   AF-A0A4U0P050-F1
#
_cell.length_a   1.000
_cell.length_b   1.000
_cell.length_c   1.000
_cell.angle_alpha   90.00
_cell.angle_beta   90.00
_cell.angle_gamma   90.00
#
_symmetry.space_group_name_H-M   'P 1'
#
loop_
_entity.id
_entity.type
_entity.pdbx_description
1 polymer ?
#
loop_
_entity_poly.entity_id
_entity_poly.type
_entity_poly.pdbx_seq_one_letter_code
_entity_poly.pdbx_strand_id
1 'polypeptide(L)'
;MIRPLEYCQNGDQIAQSIDTIDYRILELIALRKAYVDKATHFESVPPEADARDQVEKMLKLRYNWAAQLTLDKETVHTVFQTIINHFKNKELELLHEQ
;
A
#
# COMPACT_ATOMS: atom_id res chain seq x y z
N MET A 1 15.88 13.81 -3.02
CA MET A 1 15.13 14.77 -2.18
C MET A 1 14.03 15.35 -3.05
N ILE A 2 12.79 15.38 -2.58
CA ILE A 2 11.69 15.98 -3.35
C ILE A 2 11.88 17.50 -3.31
N ARG A 3 11.91 18.15 -4.48
CA ARG A 3 11.99 19.60 -4.57
C ARG A 3 10.68 20.21 -4.04
N PRO A 4 10.71 21.29 -3.24
CA PRO A 4 9.49 22.02 -2.89
C PRO A 4 8.78 22.52 -4.15
N LEU A 5 7.46 22.35 -4.20
CA LEU A 5 6.65 22.58 -5.40
C LEU A 5 6.82 24.02 -5.93
N GLU A 6 6.93 24.99 -5.03
CA GLU A 6 7.13 26.42 -5.33
C GLU A 6 8.46 26.74 -6.02
N TYR A 7 9.44 25.83 -5.97
CA TYR A 7 10.75 26.00 -6.62
C TYR A 7 10.87 25.25 -7.96
N CYS A 8 9.79 24.62 -8.44
CA CYS A 8 9.75 24.07 -9.79
C CYS A 8 9.51 25.19 -10.81
N GLN A 9 10.45 25.35 -11.73
CA GLN A 9 10.45 26.43 -12.74
C GLN A 9 10.09 25.94 -14.15
N ASN A 10 10.08 24.63 -14.39
CA ASN A 10 9.76 24.03 -15.68
C ASN A 10 9.19 22.60 -15.52
N GLY A 11 8.70 22.04 -16.63
CA GLY A 11 8.10 20.70 -16.65
C GLY A 11 9.05 19.58 -16.24
N ASP A 12 10.33 19.66 -16.61
CA ASP A 12 11.33 18.63 -16.29
C ASP A 12 11.55 18.52 -14.78
N GLN A 13 11.57 19.63 -14.06
CA GLN A 13 11.73 19.65 -12.61
C GLN A 13 10.51 19.08 -11.88
N ILE A 14 9.31 19.28 -12.44
CA ILE A 14 8.06 18.67 -11.93
C ILE A 14 8.12 17.16 -12.13
N ALA A 15 8.46 16.70 -13.34
CA ALA A 15 8.57 15.28 -13.67
C ALA A 15 9.57 14.56 -12.77
N GLN A 16 10.77 15.13 -12.57
CA GLN A 16 11.78 14.55 -11.65
C GLN A 16 11.30 14.45 -10.19
N SER A 17 10.46 15.40 -9.76
CA SER A 17 9.89 15.39 -8.41
C SER A 17 8.84 14.28 -8.27
N ILE A 18 8.03 14.06 -9.31
CA ILE A 18 7.08 12.94 -9.40
C ILE A 18 7.83 11.60 -9.41
N ASP A 19 8.85 11.44 -10.25
CA ASP A 19 9.68 10.23 -10.29
C ASP A 19 10.28 9.92 -8.91
N THR A 20 10.72 10.96 -8.19
CA THR A 20 11.23 10.81 -6.83
C THR A 20 10.12 10.32 -5.89
N ILE A 21 8.91 10.89 -5.94
CA ILE A 21 7.77 10.45 -5.12
C ILE A 21 7.44 8.99 -5.40
N ASP A 22 7.38 8.60 -6.68
CA ASP A 22 7.04 7.25 -7.09
C ASP A 22 8.07 6.23 -6.60
N TYR A 23 9.37 6.57 -6.69
CA TYR A 23 10.41 5.74 -6.10
C TYR A 23 10.25 5.59 -4.58
N ARG A 24 9.89 6.66 -3.86
CA ARG A 24 9.62 6.58 -2.41
C ARG A 24 8.40 5.71 -2.10
N ILE A 25 7.37 5.72 -2.94
CA ILE A 25 6.23 4.81 -2.82
C ILE A 25 6.70 3.36 -2.96
N LEU A 26 7.58 3.05 -3.91
CA LEU A 26 8.15 1.70 -4.07
C LEU A 26 8.97 1.27 -2.85
N GLU A 27 9.79 2.15 -2.27
CA GLU A 27 10.51 1.87 -1.02
C GLU A 27 9.55 1.54 0.14
N LEU A 28 8.43 2.27 0.25
CA LEU A 28 7.41 2.01 1.27
C LEU A 28 6.65 0.70 1.02
N ILE A 29 6.39 0.34 -0.23
CA ILE A 29 5.80 -0.97 -0.58
C ILE A 29 6.77 -2.10 -0.23
N ALA A 30 8.06 -1.95 -0.50
CA ALA A 30 9.09 -2.92 -0.11
C ALA A 30 9.19 -3.07 1.41
N LEU A 31 9.13 -1.96 2.16
CA LEU A 31 9.10 -2.01 3.62
C LEU A 31 7.81 -2.70 4.12
N ARG A 32 6.65 -2.37 3.55
CA ARG A 32 5.37 -3.01 3.88
C ARG A 32 5.45 -4.53 3.67
N LYS A 33 6.09 -4.99 2.59
CA LYS A 33 6.35 -6.42 2.35
C LYS A 33 7.11 -7.05 3.51
N ALA A 34 8.20 -6.43 3.97
CA ALA A 34 9.00 -6.98 5.07
C ALA A 34 8.18 -7.12 6.37
N TYR A 35 7.23 -6.21 6.63
CA TYR A 35 6.29 -6.35 7.76
C TYR A 35 5.30 -7.50 7.57
N VAL A 36 4.77 -7.70 6.36
CA VAL A 36 3.90 -8.86 6.06
C VAL A 36 4.67 -10.17 6.22
N ASP A 37 5.85 -10.27 5.62
CA ASP A 37 6.71 -11.45 5.74
C ASP A 37 7.05 -11.76 7.21
N LYS A 38 7.20 -10.73 8.05
CA LYS A 38 7.43 -10.92 9.48
C LYS A 38 6.17 -11.33 10.24
N ALA A 39 4.99 -10.86 9.82
CA ALA A 39 3.71 -11.20 10.46
C ALA A 39 3.36 -12.68 10.30
N THR A 40 3.73 -13.31 9.19
CA THR A 40 3.49 -14.76 8.96
C THR A 40 4.15 -15.67 9.99
N HIS A 41 5.21 -15.19 10.68
CA HIS A 41 5.82 -15.93 11.79
C HIS A 41 4.99 -15.92 13.08
N PHE A 42 3.99 -15.04 13.18
CA PHE A 42 3.15 -14.87 14.38
C PHE A 42 1.70 -15.30 14.15
N GLU A 43 1.25 -15.37 12.90
CA GLU A 43 -0.15 -15.61 12.56
C GLU A 43 -0.38 -17.05 12.10
N SER A 44 -1.39 -17.70 12.68
CA SER A 44 -1.96 -18.95 12.16
C SER A 44 -2.95 -18.65 11.05
N VAL A 45 -3.05 -19.49 10.02
CA VAL A 45 -4.02 -19.34 8.93
C VAL A 45 -5.44 -19.14 9.48
N PRO A 46 -6.04 -17.93 9.35
CA PRO A 46 -7.39 -17.68 9.84
C PRO A 46 -8.43 -18.26 8.86
N PRO A 47 -9.66 -18.58 9.32
CA PRO A 47 -10.75 -18.94 8.42
C PRO A 47 -10.99 -17.88 7.34
N GLU A 48 -11.37 -18.30 6.13
CA GLU A 48 -11.56 -17.38 4.98
C GLU A 48 -12.57 -16.24 5.25
N ALA A 49 -13.58 -16.48 6.08
CA ALA A 49 -14.53 -15.45 6.49
C ALA A 49 -13.85 -14.33 7.30
N ASP A 50 -13.03 -14.68 8.29
CA ASP A 50 -12.29 -13.73 9.11
C ASP A 50 -11.25 -12.95 8.27
N ALA A 51 -10.62 -13.63 7.31
CA ALA A 51 -9.69 -13.00 6.39
C ALA A 51 -10.37 -11.92 5.52
N ARG A 52 -11.61 -12.15 5.07
CA ARG A 52 -12.38 -11.18 4.28
C ARG A 52 -12.78 -9.96 5.10
N ASP A 53 -13.31 -10.17 6.31
CA ASP A 53 -13.69 -9.09 7.23
C ASP A 53 -12.50 -8.17 7.58
N GLN A 54 -11.30 -8.75 7.76
CA GLN A 54 -10.09 -7.98 7.99
C GLN A 54 -9.70 -7.11 6.79
N VAL A 55 -9.81 -7.63 5.56
CA VAL A 55 -9.53 -6.82 4.34
C VAL A 55 -10.50 -5.66 4.24
N GLU A 56 -11.78 -5.90 4.47
CA GLU A 56 -12.80 -4.85 4.41
C GLU A 56 -12.52 -3.74 5.44
N LYS A 57 -12.20 -4.11 6.69
CA LYS A 57 -11.79 -3.16 7.74
C LYS A 57 -10.56 -2.36 7.32
N MET A 58 -9.55 -3.02 6.73
CA MET A 58 -8.37 -2.34 6.22
C MET A 58 -8.72 -1.34 5.11
N LEU A 59 -9.53 -1.73 4.12
CA LEU A 59 -9.91 -0.87 3.00
C LEU A 59 -10.78 0.32 3.43
N LYS A 60 -11.75 0.09 4.32
CA LYS A 60 -12.59 1.16 4.88
C LYS A 60 -11.76 2.24 5.58
N LEU A 61 -10.71 1.83 6.30
CA LEU A 61 -9.79 2.78 6.94
C LEU A 61 -9.04 3.65 5.90
N ARG A 62 -8.53 3.07 4.82
CA ARG A 62 -7.85 3.85 3.74
C ARG A 62 -8.83 4.75 3.00
N TYR A 63 -10.06 4.29 2.77
CA TYR A 63 -11.12 5.10 2.17
C TYR A 63 -11.37 6.39 2.98
N ASN A 64 -11.34 6.30 4.31
CA ASN A 64 -11.46 7.47 5.18
C ASN A 64 -10.23 8.39 5.10
N TRP A 65 -9.02 7.84 5.00
CA TRP A 65 -7.80 8.63 4.81
C TRP A 65 -7.78 9.37 3.47
N ALA A 66 -8.34 8.79 2.41
CA ALA A 66 -8.47 9.46 1.11
C ALA A 66 -9.18 10.81 1.25
N ALA A 67 -10.28 10.83 2.02
CA ALA A 67 -11.05 12.05 2.28
C ALA A 67 -10.22 13.12 3.02
N GLN A 68 -9.38 12.73 3.96
CA GLN A 68 -8.53 13.65 4.74
C GLN A 68 -7.43 14.28 3.88
N LEU A 69 -6.97 13.56 2.87
CA LEU A 69 -5.91 14.00 1.95
C LEU A 69 -6.46 14.63 0.66
N THR A 70 -7.78 14.83 0.55
CA THR A 70 -8.43 15.36 -0.66
C THR A 70 -8.14 14.50 -1.90
N LEU A 71 -8.00 13.19 -1.71
CA LEU A 71 -7.78 12.21 -2.79
C LEU A 71 -9.11 11.61 -3.23
N ASP A 72 -9.17 11.23 -4.51
CA ASP A 72 -10.28 10.44 -5.03
C ASP A 72 -10.34 9.08 -4.31
N LYS A 73 -11.51 8.78 -3.75
CA LYS A 73 -11.66 7.65 -2.84
C LYS A 73 -11.66 6.32 -3.59
N GLU A 74 -12.16 6.32 -4.82
CA GLU A 74 -12.19 5.13 -5.68
C GLU A 74 -10.76 4.74 -6.10
N THR A 75 -9.94 5.73 -6.48
CA THR A 75 -8.52 5.54 -6.77
C THR A 75 -7.78 4.96 -5.57
N VAL A 76 -7.95 5.53 -4.38
CA VAL A 76 -7.31 5.01 -3.15
C VAL A 76 -7.78 3.59 -2.84
N HIS A 77 -9.07 3.31 -3.02
CA HIS A 77 -9.62 1.96 -2.83
C HIS A 77 -8.94 0.96 -3.76
N THR A 78 -8.90 1.23 -5.07
CA THR A 78 -8.30 0.34 -6.08
C THR A 78 -6.81 0.08 -5.82
N VAL A 79 -6.05 1.12 -5.49
CA VAL A 79 -4.62 0.98 -5.18
C VAL A 79 -4.40 0.08 -3.98
N PHE A 80 -5.10 0.35 -2.86
CA PHE A 80 -4.89 -0.44 -1.65
C PHE A 80 -5.52 -1.84 -1.71
N GLN A 81 -6.60 -2.03 -2.44
CA GLN A 81 -7.15 -3.35 -2.73
C GLN A 81 -6.13 -4.20 -3.48
N THR A 82 -5.49 -3.64 -4.51
CA THR A 82 -4.44 -4.33 -5.27
C THR A 82 -3.26 -4.71 -4.37
N ILE A 83 -2.76 -3.76 -3.57
CA ILE A 83 -1.64 -3.99 -2.64
C ILE A 83 -2.00 -5.08 -1.62
N ILE A 84 -3.15 -4.97 -0.95
CA ILE A 84 -3.56 -5.92 0.09
C ILE A 84 -3.73 -7.32 -0.48
N ASN A 85 -4.41 -7.45 -1.62
CA ASN A 85 -4.65 -8.75 -2.25
C ASN A 85 -3.34 -9.42 -2.67
N HIS A 86 -2.39 -8.67 -3.24
CA HIS A 86 -1.09 -9.20 -3.61
C HIS A 86 -0.35 -9.81 -2.40
N PHE A 87 -0.32 -9.09 -1.28
CA PHE A 87 0.40 -9.55 -0.10
C PHE A 87 -0.33 -10.66 0.67
N LYS A 88 -1.66 -10.70 0.65
CA LYS A 88 -2.43 -11.82 1.22
C LYS A 88 -2.21 -13.13 0.46
N ASN A 89 -2.21 -13.07 -0.87
CA ASN A 89 -1.94 -14.25 -1.69
C ASN A 89 -0.52 -14.80 -1.39
N LYS A 90 0.46 -13.90 -1.27
CA LYS A 90 1.83 -14.25 -0.93
C LYS A 90 1.98 -14.81 0.49
N GLU A 91 1.25 -14.27 1.45
CA GLU A 91 1.20 -14.80 2.82
C GLU A 91 0.65 -16.23 2.85
N LEU A 92 -0.44 -16.51 2.12
CA LEU A 92 -0.99 -17.86 2.00
C LEU A 92 0.00 -18.84 1.34
N GLU A 93 0.73 -18.42 0.30
CA GLU A 93 1.80 -19.22 -0.31
C GLU A 93 2.88 -19.58 0.73
N LEU A 94 3.37 -18.60 1.48
CA LEU A 94 4.41 -18.81 2.50
C LEU A 94 3.96 -19.69 3.68
N LEU A 95 2.68 -19.63 4.05
CA LEU A 95 2.10 -20.46 5.12
C LEU A 95 1.82 -21.90 4.67
N HIS A 96 1.62 -22.15 3.37
CA HIS A 96 1.47 -23.50 2.83
C HIS A 96 2.82 -24.22 2.60
N GLU A 97 3.92 -23.48 2.52
CA GLU A 97 5.28 -24.02 2.35
C GLU A 97 5.98 -24.39 3.67
N GLN A 98 5.37 -24.08 4.83
CA GLN A 98 5.87 -24.41 6.18
C GLN A 98 5.25 -25.69 6.74
#